data_AF-A0A7J3I431-F1
#
_entry.id   AF-A0A7J3I431-F1
#
_cell.length_a   1.000
_cell.length_b   1.000
_cell.length_c   1.000
_cell.angle_alpha   90.00
_cell.angle_beta   90.00
_cell.angle_gamma   90.00
#
_symmetry.space_group_name_H-M   'P 1'
#
loop_
_entity.id
_entity.type
_entity.pdbx_description
1 polymer ?
#
loop_
_entity_poly.entity_id
_entity_poly.type
_entity_poly.pdbx_seq_one_letter_code
_entity_poly.pdbx_strand_id
1 'polypeptide(L)'
;MGTGQPSEFRHIDNPVRRMVYSRGSARFIIPASTLKGALRAYFTALANSDRRRSCTSPRPEEMVEEHAGLEGKCLSCDVFGGPEVEGKAVFYDALADDVTPQTGVGIA
;
A
#
# COMPACT_ATOMS: atom_id res chain seq x y z
N MET A 1 -8.38 -12.93 10.28
CA MET A 1 -9.48 -13.78 9.75
C MET A 1 -9.79 -13.29 8.34
N GLY A 2 -9.54 -14.10 7.31
CA GLY A 2 -9.80 -13.71 5.93
C GLY A 2 -11.29 -13.70 5.66
N THR A 3 -11.85 -12.53 5.34
CA THR A 3 -13.24 -12.40 4.89
C THR A 3 -13.37 -13.11 3.54
N GLY A 4 -14.12 -14.23 3.54
CA GLY A 4 -14.49 -14.96 2.33
C GLY A 4 -15.23 -14.07 1.34
N GLN A 5 -15.13 -14.43 0.07
CA GLN A 5 -15.72 -13.69 -1.05
C GLN A 5 -17.26 -13.73 -0.95
N PRO A 6 -17.95 -12.58 -1.00
CA PRO A 6 -19.42 -12.55 -1.06
C PRO A 6 -19.92 -13.35 -2.27
N SER A 7 -21.04 -14.05 -2.10
CA SER A 7 -21.58 -15.00 -3.10
C SER A 7 -21.87 -14.38 -4.47
N GLU A 8 -22.11 -13.08 -4.51
CA GLU A 8 -22.40 -12.30 -5.72
C GLU A 8 -21.19 -12.10 -6.65
N PHE A 9 -19.96 -12.33 -6.18
CA PHE A 9 -18.74 -12.18 -6.98
C PHE A 9 -18.09 -13.51 -7.38
N ARG A 10 -18.81 -14.64 -7.29
CA ARG A 10 -18.28 -15.97 -7.61
C ARG A 10 -17.90 -16.16 -9.09
N HIS A 11 -18.42 -15.33 -9.99
CA HIS A 11 -18.16 -15.38 -11.44
C HIS A 11 -16.97 -14.51 -11.88
N ILE A 12 -16.32 -13.77 -10.97
CA ILE A 12 -15.14 -12.96 -11.26
C ILE A 12 -13.92 -13.72 -10.74
N ASP A 13 -13.02 -14.11 -11.65
CA ASP A 13 -11.84 -14.92 -11.31
C ASP A 13 -10.92 -14.24 -10.29
N ASN A 14 -10.86 -12.90 -10.31
CA ASN A 14 -10.07 -12.08 -9.39
C ASN A 14 -10.89 -10.86 -8.92
N PRO A 15 -11.81 -10.99 -7.96
CA PRO A 15 -12.54 -9.83 -7.47
C PRO A 15 -11.58 -8.86 -6.77
N VAL A 16 -11.84 -7.56 -6.93
CA VAL A 16 -11.20 -6.55 -6.09
C VAL A 16 -11.75 -6.72 -4.67
N ARG A 17 -11.09 -7.54 -3.85
CA ARG A 17 -11.46 -7.76 -2.45
C ARG A 17 -11.11 -6.53 -1.64
N ARG A 18 -11.98 -5.53 -1.62
CA ARG A 18 -11.92 -4.35 -0.72
C ARG A 18 -13.22 -3.54 -0.80
N MET A 19 -14.32 -4.13 -0.35
CA MET A 19 -15.52 -3.36 0.01
C MET A 19 -15.60 -3.23 1.53
N VAL A 20 -15.89 -2.03 2.01
CA VAL A 20 -16.26 -1.78 3.41
C VAL A 20 -17.67 -1.22 3.47
N TYR A 21 -18.40 -1.58 4.52
CA TYR A 21 -19.69 -0.96 4.83
C TYR A 21 -19.42 0.29 5.66
N SER A 22 -19.74 1.45 5.09
CA SER A 22 -19.62 2.73 5.77
C SER A 22 -20.88 3.55 5.55
N ARG A 23 -21.41 4.14 6.63
CA ARG A 23 -22.61 4.99 6.63
C ARG A 23 -23.82 4.36 5.90
N GLY A 24 -24.01 3.04 6.02
CA GLY A 24 -25.13 2.31 5.42
C GLY A 24 -24.97 1.97 3.93
N SER A 25 -23.80 2.19 3.33
CA SER A 25 -23.50 1.86 1.92
C SER A 25 -22.22 1.03 1.80
N ALA A 26 -22.18 0.10 0.84
CA ALA A 26 -20.95 -0.59 0.47
C ALA A 26 -20.10 0.35 -0.40
N ARG A 27 -18.84 0.54 -0.02
CA ARG A 27 -17.88 1.38 -0.76
C ARG A 27 -16.62 0.60 -1.09
N PHE A 28 -16.09 0.83 -2.28
CA PHE A 28 -14.75 0.35 -2.63
C PHE A 28 -13.69 1.15 -1.89
N ILE A 29 -12.64 0.45 -1.46
CA ILE A 29 -11.53 1.05 -0.74
C ILE A 29 -10.18 0.71 -1.36
N ILE A 30 -9.24 1.64 -1.21
CA ILE A 30 -7.81 1.34 -1.30
C ILE A 30 -7.26 1.42 0.12
N PRO A 31 -6.88 0.30 0.75
CA PRO A 31 -6.33 0.29 2.09
C PRO A 31 -5.07 1.16 2.16
N ALA A 32 -4.92 1.89 3.27
CA ALA A 32 -3.77 2.70 3.61
C ALA A 32 -2.47 1.92 3.46
N SER A 33 -2.47 0.65 3.88
CA SER A 33 -1.31 -0.24 3.77
C SER A 33 -0.88 -0.50 2.33
N THR A 34 -1.84 -0.60 1.41
CA THR A 34 -1.56 -0.81 -0.03
C THR A 34 -1.01 0.45 -0.65
N LEU A 35 -1.65 1.59 -0.41
CA LEU A 35 -1.17 2.89 -0.91
C LEU A 35 0.22 3.21 -0.35
N LYS A 36 0.42 3.03 0.96
CA LYS A 36 1.71 3.19 1.65
C LYS A 36 2.76 2.28 1.03
N GLY A 37 2.45 1.00 0.82
CA GLY A 37 3.38 0.02 0.23
C GLY A 37 3.82 0.41 -1.19
N ALA A 38 2.86 0.79 -2.05
CA ALA A 38 3.14 1.23 -3.41
C ALA A 38 4.04 2.48 -3.44
N LEU A 39 3.67 3.52 -2.66
CA LEU A 39 4.44 4.76 -2.60
C LEU A 39 5.84 4.54 -2.01
N ARG A 40 5.96 3.71 -0.97
CA ARG A 40 7.27 3.34 -0.39
C ARG A 40 8.16 2.68 -1.45
N ALA A 41 7.63 1.74 -2.23
CA ALA A 41 8.39 1.03 -3.26
C ALA A 41 8.95 2.00 -4.31
N TYR A 42 8.12 2.89 -4.84
CA TYR A 42 8.56 3.93 -5.78
C TYR A 42 9.58 4.89 -5.16
N PHE A 43 9.34 5.35 -3.94
CA PHE A 43 10.25 6.25 -3.25
C PHE A 43 11.62 5.61 -3.02
N THR A 44 11.67 4.35 -2.56
CA THR A 44 12.92 3.60 -2.39
C THR A 44 13.67 3.47 -3.72
N ALA A 45 12.97 3.15 -4.81
CA ALA A 45 13.57 3.03 -6.14
C ALA A 45 14.20 4.36 -6.59
N LEU A 46 13.48 5.48 -6.41
CA LEU A 46 13.98 6.82 -6.72
C LEU A 46 15.18 7.20 -5.86
N ALA A 47 15.11 7.00 -4.54
CA ALA A 47 16.20 7.32 -3.63
C ALA A 47 17.49 6.57 -4.00
N ASN A 48 17.37 5.27 -4.30
CA ASN A 48 18.51 4.44 -4.70
C ASN A 48 19.09 4.82 -6.07
N SER A 49 18.30 5.40 -6.97
CA SER A 49 18.80 5.89 -8.27
C SER A 49 19.73 7.10 -8.15
N ASP A 50 19.51 7.96 -7.15
CA ASP A 50 20.24 9.22 -6.92
C ASP A 50 21.44 9.07 -5.96
N ARG A 51 21.94 7.85 -5.74
CA ARG A 51 22.97 7.50 -4.74
C ARG A 51 22.60 7.87 -3.29
N ARG A 52 21.34 8.26 -3.03
CA ARG A 52 20.83 8.46 -1.68
C ARG A 52 20.37 7.12 -1.13
N ARG A 53 21.25 6.47 -0.36
CA ARG A 53 21.05 5.08 0.07
C ARG A 53 19.73 4.90 0.85
N SER A 54 18.90 3.98 0.37
CA SER A 54 17.70 3.48 1.05
C SER A 54 17.81 1.98 1.25
N CYS A 55 17.22 1.47 2.32
CA CYS A 55 17.14 0.03 2.54
C CYS A 55 16.41 -0.65 1.36
N THR A 56 16.84 -1.84 0.98
CA THR A 56 16.31 -2.58 -0.18
C THR A 56 15.47 -3.78 0.21
N SER A 57 15.80 -4.42 1.34
CA SER A 57 15.04 -5.57 1.80
C SER A 57 13.65 -5.17 2.32
N PRO A 58 12.61 -5.95 2.02
CA PRO A 58 11.31 -5.82 2.68
C PRO A 58 11.25 -6.54 4.05
N ARG A 59 12.30 -7.29 4.43
CA ARG A 59 12.34 -8.08 5.67
C ARG A 59 12.90 -7.24 6.82
N PRO A 60 12.19 -7.12 7.96
CA PRO A 60 12.62 -6.30 9.09
C PRO A 60 14.05 -6.59 9.57
N GLU A 61 14.38 -7.87 9.73
CA GLU A 61 15.70 -8.34 10.17
C GLU A 61 16.84 -7.88 9.24
N GLU A 62 16.66 -8.02 7.93
CA GLU A 62 17.64 -7.59 6.93
C GLU A 62 17.72 -6.06 6.84
N MET A 63 16.60 -5.34 7.02
CA MET A 63 16.59 -3.88 7.05
C MET A 63 17.40 -3.29 8.21
N VAL A 64 17.37 -3.94 9.39
CA VAL A 64 18.16 -3.52 10.56
C VAL A 64 19.66 -3.64 10.27
N GLU A 65 20.08 -4.75 9.65
CA GLU A 65 21.48 -4.95 9.22
C GLU A 65 21.91 -3.91 8.18
N GLU A 66 21.05 -3.63 7.19
CA GLU A 66 21.33 -2.58 6.21
C GLU A 66 21.46 -1.19 6.87
N HIS A 67 20.60 -0.84 7.82
CA HIS A 67 20.69 0.44 8.55
C HIS A 67 22.00 0.60 9.31
N ALA A 68 22.55 -0.48 9.88
CA ALA A 68 23.85 -0.46 10.53
C ALA A 68 24.97 -0.03 9.57
N GLY A 69 24.90 -0.48 8.30
CA GLY A 69 25.85 -0.08 7.24
C GLY A 69 25.59 1.29 6.62
N LEU A 70 24.47 1.95 6.97
CA LEU A 70 24.09 3.29 6.50
C LEU A 70 24.36 4.39 7.53
N GLU A 71 25.04 4.07 8.63
CA GLU A 71 25.26 4.96 9.77
C GLU A 71 23.94 5.53 10.35
N GLY A 72 22.84 4.78 10.22
CA GLY A 72 21.54 5.13 10.78
C GLY A 72 20.37 4.93 9.83
N LYS A 73 19.35 5.76 9.99
CA LYS A 73 18.06 5.64 9.30
C LYS A 73 18.19 5.96 7.81
N CYS A 74 17.61 5.12 6.97
CA CYS A 74 17.52 5.38 5.54
C CYS A 74 16.35 6.33 5.21
N LEU A 75 16.40 7.01 4.06
CA LEU A 75 15.37 8.00 3.68
C LEU A 75 13.97 7.41 3.61
N SER A 76 13.82 6.20 3.07
CA SER A 76 12.52 5.53 3.01
C SER A 76 11.95 5.24 4.40
N CYS A 77 12.79 4.82 5.35
CA CYS A 77 12.35 4.53 6.73
C CYS A 77 12.03 5.82 7.52
N ASP A 78 12.70 6.94 7.23
CA ASP A 78 12.37 8.23 7.85
C ASP A 78 10.96 8.72 7.45
N VAL A 79 10.55 8.49 6.21
CA VAL A 79 9.23 8.90 5.71
C VAL A 79 8.15 7.87 6.06
N PHE A 80 8.37 6.59 5.73
CA PHE A 80 7.34 5.56 5.77
C PHE A 80 7.42 4.68 7.04
N GLY A 81 8.45 4.83 7.87
CA GLY A 81 8.71 4.01 9.05
C GLY A 81 9.55 2.78 8.74
N GLY A 82 10.13 2.16 9.76
CA GLY A 82 10.91 0.94 9.67
C GLY A 82 10.82 0.15 10.99
N PRO A 83 11.54 -0.97 11.10
CA PRO A 83 11.52 -1.82 12.29
C PRO A 83 11.93 -1.07 13.56
N GLU A 84 12.85 -0.11 13.43
CA GLU A 84 13.43 0.64 14.54
C GLU A 84 12.99 2.12 14.57
N VAL A 85 12.18 2.55 13.60
CA VAL A 85 11.90 3.98 13.35
C VAL A 85 10.43 4.19 13.05
N GLU A 86 9.79 5.13 13.75
CA GLU A 86 8.44 5.55 13.41
C GLU A 86 8.43 6.43 12.17
N GLY A 87 7.49 6.16 11.26
CA GLY A 87 7.36 6.92 10.00
C GLY A 87 6.65 8.25 10.22
N LYS A 88 7.11 9.30 9.54
CA LYS A 88 6.49 10.63 9.60
C LYS A 88 5.17 10.74 8.82
N ALA A 89 5.00 9.93 7.77
CA ALA A 89 3.83 9.98 6.91
C ALA A 89 2.69 9.11 7.48
N VAL A 90 1.50 9.72 7.63
CA VAL A 90 0.26 9.06 8.04
C VAL A 90 -0.58 8.78 6.81
N PHE A 91 -1.09 7.54 6.70
CA PHE A 91 -1.92 7.10 5.58
C PHE A 91 -3.30 6.68 6.08
N TYR A 92 -4.33 7.13 5.39
CA TYR A 92 -5.72 6.75 5.62
C TYR A 92 -6.22 5.91 4.45
N ASP A 93 -7.22 5.06 4.72
CA ASP A 93 -7.89 4.31 3.66
C ASP A 93 -8.58 5.29 2.70
N ALA A 94 -8.36 5.12 1.40
CA ALA A 94 -9.04 5.92 0.39
C ALA A 94 -10.39 5.28 0.08
N LEU A 95 -11.47 6.04 0.25
CA LEU A 95 -12.83 5.62 -0.04
C LEU A 95 -13.26 6.18 -1.40
N ALA A 96 -13.91 5.36 -2.23
CA ALA A 96 -14.60 5.87 -3.41
C ALA A 96 -15.84 6.68 -2.97
N ASP A 97 -15.86 7.98 -3.28
CA ASP A 97 -16.99 8.85 -2.95
C ASP A 97 -18.14 8.82 -3.98
N ASP A 98 -17.87 8.30 -5.18
CA ASP A 98 -18.88 8.07 -6.23
C ASP A 98 -18.47 6.83 -7.04
N VAL A 99 -19.20 5.73 -6.85
CA VAL A 99 -19.14 4.57 -7.75
C VAL A 99 -20.42 4.53 -8.56
N THR A 100 -20.63 5.54 -9.40
CA THR A 100 -21.38 5.30 -10.62
C THR A 100 -20.57 4.27 -11.42
N PRO A 101 -21.06 3.04 -11.63
CA PRO A 101 -20.35 2.10 -12.49
C PRO A 101 -20.32 2.74 -13.87
N GLN A 102 -19.15 3.20 -14.32
CA GLN A 102 -18.99 3.48 -15.73
C GLN A 102 -19.09 2.12 -16.43
N THR A 103 -20.24 1.84 -17.03
CA THR A 103 -20.46 0.72 -17.93
C THR A 103 -19.67 0.96 -19.22
N GLY A 104 -18.35 1.07 -19.09
CA GLY A 104 -17.40 1.18 -20.19
C GLY A 104 -16.94 -0.20 -20.62
N VAL A 105 -17.86 -1.08 -21.02
CA VAL A 105 -17.53 -2.12 -22.00
C VAL A 105 -17.99 -1.55 -23.34
N GLY A 106 -17.18 -0.65 -23.88
CA GLY A 106 -17.24 -0.34 -25.30
C GLY A 106 -16.80 -1.60 -26.04
N ILE A 107 -17.78 -2.37 -26.50
CA ILE A 107 -17.57 -3.38 -27.53
C ILE A 107 -17.30 -2.56 -28.80
N ALA A 108 -16.05 -2.63 -29.29
CA ALA A 108 -15.70 -2.12 -30.61
C ALA A 108 -16.31 -3.01 -31.70
#